data_AF-A0A2T1G657-F1
#
_entry.id   AF-A0A2T1G657-F1
#
_cell.length_a   1.000
_cell.length_b   1.000
_cell.length_c   1.000
_cell.angle_alpha   90.00
_cell.angle_beta   90.00
_cell.angle_gamma   90.00
#
_symmetry.space_group_name_H-M   'P 1'
#
loop_
_entity.id
_entity.type
_entity.pdbx_description
1 polymer ?
#
loop_
_entity_poly.entity_id
_entity_poly.type
_entity_poly.pdbx_seq_one_letter_code
_entity_poly.pdbx_strand_id
1 'polypeptide(L)'
;MINFNSLKLRVPDNYSFVGIQKQDDELYFYLPKGFDARLSELDTFVGKRDLFFLLYKILGTFKEICIEKGYIDDIGELGTQDRDGVINSHRGSEIQDDEDDSENIFYSKLDIITHFLKAYEEPKILALAYRLGKSNKFDVSQIHKYLHQAVYLPNHAAYVDEMLLPRRVMQFESTDIVTMYCYLFCEIKQQLGEVANAEITALAERFRQHHLGNQDSLFDEQSYEQVLNILKDVLETIDHNTPIKDADYWQYYEAIKLFLYGNWHQAENGEIWGIKNFHSVWESMCLTYIVQRTDPSLLLYLDDRYLSSRTVEKAKSSAKLIDLSNTFKINGSSMIPDSILFESIRHKIEVKKTYKVWADNWKDYQNKEMTKYYETTIASYFNDHYINIKIGYLGQETNNHTIKKLQELYKLDSKGDMIINAPLPNNFYSFWVNSFPLNLEVLHQMYYFNHFFYLALKKQIRDWDRFNKEILQPLGVEIKNNVFTGSLFRRGIFGENIKPHFNDFIQELFDQFDQDFCEIIDIKYLDTKYFRDSNKIEEIKRRSIRKQFVYEHLLQKTLEKRKDQYSNLSIRSSFWLPSYLPDDSELLQDDSTFMDGYIKLKNVNFKLLAETYLA
;
A
#
# COMPACT_ATOMS: atom_id res chain seq x y z
N MET A 1 19.74 5.48 -23.65
CA MET A 1 19.57 5.58 -22.18
C MET A 1 19.26 7.02 -21.76
N ILE A 2 18.47 7.20 -20.68
CA ILE A 2 18.12 8.53 -20.13
C ILE A 2 19.30 9.10 -19.34
N ASN A 3 19.69 10.34 -19.65
CA ASN A 3 20.57 11.14 -18.80
C ASN A 3 19.73 11.95 -17.82
N PHE A 4 19.70 11.57 -16.54
CA PHE A 4 18.89 12.24 -15.52
C PHE A 4 19.32 13.71 -15.27
N ASN A 5 20.59 14.07 -15.53
CA ASN A 5 21.03 15.46 -15.43
C ASN A 5 20.40 16.37 -16.49
N SER A 6 20.02 15.81 -17.64
CA SER A 6 19.38 16.56 -18.72
C SER A 6 17.89 16.82 -18.50
N LEU A 7 17.25 16.12 -17.55
CA LEU A 7 15.81 16.26 -17.31
C LEU A 7 15.50 17.51 -16.49
N LYS A 8 14.55 18.31 -16.95
CA LYS A 8 13.99 19.44 -16.21
C LYS A 8 12.69 19.02 -15.55
N LEU A 9 12.62 19.09 -14.21
CA LEU A 9 11.40 18.75 -13.49
C LEU A 9 10.32 19.83 -13.69
N ARG A 10 9.08 19.40 -13.89
CA ARG A 10 7.89 20.26 -13.94
C ARG A 10 6.70 19.57 -13.32
N VAL A 11 5.71 20.34 -12.87
CA VAL A 11 4.38 19.84 -12.52
C VAL A 11 3.39 20.48 -13.51
N PRO A 12 2.47 19.71 -14.12
CA PRO A 12 1.54 20.26 -15.09
C PRO A 12 0.40 21.02 -14.41
N ASP A 13 0.09 22.22 -14.91
CA ASP A 13 -1.02 23.04 -14.40
C ASP A 13 -2.39 22.51 -14.86
N ASN A 14 -2.54 22.26 -16.18
CA ASN A 14 -3.86 22.10 -16.81
C ASN A 14 -4.19 20.66 -17.25
N TYR A 15 -3.21 19.77 -17.39
CA TYR A 15 -3.41 18.43 -17.93
C TYR A 15 -2.82 17.36 -17.00
N SER A 16 -3.29 16.12 -17.13
CA SER A 16 -2.97 15.03 -16.19
C SER A 16 -1.76 14.18 -16.61
N PHE A 17 -0.86 14.74 -17.43
CA PHE A 17 0.29 13.99 -17.92
C PHE A 17 1.37 13.85 -16.85
N VAL A 18 1.85 12.62 -16.66
CA VAL A 18 3.03 12.34 -15.83
C VAL A 18 3.97 11.47 -16.64
N GLY A 19 5.22 11.91 -16.75
CA GLY A 19 6.22 11.28 -17.60
C GLY A 19 7.19 12.27 -18.24
N ILE A 20 7.91 11.82 -19.26
CA ILE A 20 8.94 12.60 -19.95
C ILE A 20 8.41 13.05 -21.32
N GLN A 21 8.58 14.33 -21.60
CA GLN A 21 8.19 14.97 -22.86
C GLN A 21 9.36 15.83 -23.39
N LYS A 22 9.58 15.77 -24.70
CA LYS A 22 10.52 16.66 -25.39
C LYS A 22 9.79 17.89 -25.94
N GLN A 23 10.31 19.07 -25.63
CA GLN A 23 9.83 20.35 -26.19
C GLN A 23 11.06 21.21 -26.49
N ASP A 24 11.18 21.70 -27.73
CA ASP A 24 12.28 22.58 -28.16
C ASP A 24 13.68 22.06 -27.84
N ASP A 25 13.92 20.76 -28.14
CA ASP A 25 15.16 20.03 -27.82
C ASP A 25 15.50 19.85 -26.33
N GLU A 26 14.59 20.24 -25.44
CA GLU A 26 14.71 20.06 -23.99
C GLU A 26 13.83 18.90 -23.51
N LEU A 27 14.33 18.13 -22.54
CA LEU A 27 13.58 17.04 -21.91
C LEU A 27 12.96 17.50 -20.60
N TYR A 28 11.63 17.44 -20.52
CA TYR A 28 10.87 17.76 -19.32
C TYR A 28 10.33 16.49 -18.68
N PHE A 29 10.61 16.31 -17.39
CA PHE A 29 10.03 15.26 -16.58
C PHE A 29 8.88 15.85 -15.75
N TYR A 30 7.65 15.61 -16.23
CA TYR A 30 6.43 16.01 -15.58
C TYR A 30 6.10 15.06 -14.43
N LEU A 31 6.09 15.61 -13.22
CA LEU A 31 5.75 14.94 -11.97
C LEU A 31 4.27 15.12 -11.64
N PRO A 32 3.72 14.27 -10.75
CA PRO A 32 2.33 14.42 -10.31
C PRO A 32 2.06 15.77 -9.65
N LYS A 33 0.79 16.19 -9.67
CA LYS A 33 0.32 17.34 -8.88
C LYS A 33 0.66 17.16 -7.40
N GLY A 34 0.94 18.26 -6.70
CA GLY A 34 1.32 18.24 -5.28
C GLY A 34 2.83 18.17 -5.01
N PHE A 35 3.66 18.03 -6.05
CA PHE A 35 5.13 18.04 -5.96
C PHE A 35 5.73 19.46 -6.01
N ASP A 36 4.95 20.48 -6.32
CA ASP A 36 5.40 21.85 -6.64
C ASP A 36 6.32 22.47 -5.59
N ALA A 37 6.00 22.26 -4.32
CA ALA A 37 6.71 22.89 -3.19
C ALA A 37 8.09 22.28 -2.91
N ARG A 38 8.44 21.17 -3.55
CA ARG A 38 9.63 20.36 -3.27
C ARG A 38 10.44 20.03 -4.52
N LEU A 39 10.12 20.66 -5.66
CA LEU A 39 10.82 20.43 -6.94
C LEU A 39 12.34 20.62 -6.82
N SER A 40 12.79 21.66 -6.13
CA SER A 40 14.22 21.96 -5.97
C SER A 40 15.00 20.89 -5.19
N GLU A 41 14.34 20.20 -4.26
CA GLU A 41 14.97 19.12 -3.48
C GLU A 41 15.12 17.85 -4.32
N LEU A 42 14.21 17.66 -5.27
CA LEU A 42 14.17 16.51 -6.18
C LEU A 42 15.01 16.73 -7.44
N ASP A 43 15.45 17.95 -7.71
CA ASP A 43 16.22 18.35 -8.90
C ASP A 43 17.69 17.94 -8.82
N THR A 44 17.94 16.69 -8.44
CA THR A 44 19.27 16.04 -8.39
C THR A 44 19.25 14.79 -9.27
N PHE A 45 20.43 14.31 -9.70
CA PHE A 45 20.53 13.07 -10.49
C PHE A 45 19.82 11.90 -9.80
N VAL A 46 20.14 11.69 -8.51
CA VAL A 46 19.58 10.62 -7.67
C VAL A 46 18.08 10.80 -7.48
N GLY A 47 17.62 12.02 -7.15
CA GLY A 47 16.18 12.29 -6.96
C GLY A 47 15.36 12.01 -8.21
N LYS A 48 15.82 12.44 -9.39
CA LYS A 48 15.16 12.19 -10.69
C LYS A 48 15.15 10.71 -11.04
N ARG A 49 16.28 10.01 -10.83
CA ARG A 49 16.40 8.57 -11.05
C ARG A 49 15.39 7.80 -10.20
N ASP A 50 15.38 8.06 -8.90
CA ASP A 50 14.52 7.34 -7.94
C ASP A 50 13.04 7.59 -8.24
N LEU A 51 12.66 8.82 -8.58
CA LEU A 51 11.30 9.16 -9.03
C LEU A 51 10.90 8.46 -10.32
N PHE A 52 11.82 8.39 -11.29
CA PHE A 52 11.56 7.69 -12.55
C PHE A 52 11.25 6.21 -12.30
N PHE A 53 12.06 5.50 -11.51
CA PHE A 53 11.83 4.09 -11.21
C PHE A 53 10.61 3.85 -10.32
N LEU A 54 10.30 4.77 -9.39
CA LEU A 54 9.06 4.71 -8.61
C LEU A 54 7.83 4.82 -9.52
N LEU A 55 7.78 5.83 -10.38
CA LEU A 55 6.69 6.03 -11.33
C LEU A 55 6.61 4.89 -12.34
N TYR A 56 7.76 4.37 -12.80
CA TYR A 56 7.80 3.21 -13.68
C TYR A 56 7.09 2.00 -13.07
N LYS A 57 7.34 1.70 -11.78
CA LYS A 57 6.66 0.61 -11.08
C LYS A 57 5.16 0.87 -10.95
N ILE A 58 4.76 2.07 -10.54
CA ILE A 58 3.35 2.45 -10.38
C ILE A 58 2.59 2.30 -11.70
N LEU A 59 3.15 2.84 -12.80
CA LEU A 59 2.54 2.76 -14.12
C LEU A 59 2.52 1.32 -14.65
N GLY A 60 3.53 0.51 -14.32
CA GLY A 60 3.55 -0.92 -14.61
C GLY A 60 2.41 -1.67 -13.92
N THR A 61 2.25 -1.50 -12.60
CA THR A 61 1.13 -2.08 -11.83
C THR A 61 -0.22 -1.66 -12.39
N PHE A 62 -0.39 -0.38 -12.73
CA PHE A 62 -1.64 0.11 -13.31
C PHE A 62 -1.90 -0.44 -14.72
N LYS A 63 -0.86 -0.60 -15.55
CA LYS A 63 -0.95 -1.25 -16.86
C LYS A 63 -1.44 -2.69 -16.73
N GLU A 64 -0.92 -3.45 -15.77
CA GLU A 64 -1.37 -4.82 -15.50
C GLU A 64 -2.86 -4.88 -15.12
N ILE A 65 -3.34 -3.97 -14.28
CA ILE A 65 -4.77 -3.85 -13.95
C ILE A 65 -5.60 -3.58 -15.21
N CYS A 66 -5.13 -2.69 -16.08
CA CYS A 66 -5.85 -2.37 -17.30
C CYS A 66 -5.89 -3.54 -18.29
N ILE A 67 -4.82 -4.33 -18.39
CA ILE A 67 -4.80 -5.59 -19.17
C ILE A 67 -5.78 -6.60 -18.57
N GLU A 68 -5.73 -6.80 -17.25
CA GLU A 68 -6.62 -7.71 -16.52
C GLU A 68 -8.10 -7.39 -16.74
N LYS A 69 -8.45 -6.10 -16.77
CA LYS A 69 -9.82 -5.61 -17.01
C LYS A 69 -10.23 -5.63 -18.49
N GLY A 70 -9.31 -5.90 -19.40
CA GLY A 70 -9.55 -5.85 -20.84
C GLY A 70 -9.69 -4.43 -21.40
N TYR A 71 -9.14 -3.42 -20.71
CA TYR A 71 -9.06 -2.05 -21.24
C TYR A 71 -7.95 -1.91 -22.29
N ILE A 72 -6.98 -2.83 -22.29
CA ILE A 72 -5.89 -2.90 -23.25
C ILE A 72 -5.72 -4.36 -23.65
N ASP A 73 -5.48 -4.61 -24.93
CA ASP A 73 -5.05 -5.93 -25.39
C ASP A 73 -3.63 -6.22 -24.86
N ASP A 74 -3.38 -7.45 -24.41
CA ASP A 74 -2.03 -7.94 -24.10
C ASP A 74 -1.26 -8.10 -25.42
N ILE A 75 -0.81 -6.99 -26.00
CA ILE A 75 0.04 -7.01 -27.21
C ILE A 75 1.45 -7.40 -26.77
N GLY A 76 1.61 -8.68 -26.46
CA GLY A 76 2.88 -9.36 -26.23
C GLY A 76 3.55 -9.84 -27.52
N GLU A 77 3.01 -9.57 -28.70
CA GLU A 77 3.56 -10.07 -29.97
C GLU A 77 3.84 -8.95 -30.97
N LEU A 78 5.14 -8.75 -31.24
CA LEU A 78 5.75 -8.30 -32.51
C LEU A 78 4.78 -7.74 -33.58
N GLY A 79 4.16 -6.60 -33.29
CA GLY A 79 3.47 -5.77 -34.27
C GLY A 79 4.45 -4.76 -34.83
N THR A 80 4.97 -5.04 -36.03
CA THR A 80 5.78 -4.18 -36.91
C THR A 80 6.25 -2.85 -36.32
N GLN A 81 7.56 -2.80 -36.05
CA GLN A 81 8.32 -1.58 -35.78
C GLN A 81 8.10 -0.55 -36.91
N ASP A 82 7.30 0.47 -36.68
CA ASP A 82 7.61 1.78 -37.25
C ASP A 82 8.72 2.39 -36.38
N ARG A 83 9.73 2.95 -37.05
CA ARG A 83 10.98 3.44 -36.45
C ARG A 83 10.81 4.56 -35.42
N ASP A 84 9.58 5.01 -35.17
CA ASP A 84 9.21 6.11 -34.27
C ASP A 84 8.40 5.70 -33.04
N GLY A 85 8.29 4.40 -32.72
CA GLY A 85 7.70 3.97 -31.44
C GLY A 85 6.22 4.29 -31.28
N VAL A 86 5.48 4.39 -32.38
CA VAL A 86 4.02 4.53 -32.39
C VAL A 86 3.39 3.16 -32.62
N ILE A 87 2.83 2.57 -31.56
CA ILE A 87 1.91 1.43 -31.70
C ILE A 87 0.55 2.00 -32.10
N ASN A 88 0.21 1.92 -33.38
CA ASN A 88 -1.16 2.09 -33.84
C ASN A 88 -1.91 0.77 -33.60
N SER A 89 -2.63 0.65 -32.49
CA SER A 89 -3.62 -0.42 -32.36
C SER A 89 -4.79 -0.11 -33.29
N HIS A 90 -5.11 -1.04 -34.20
CA HIS A 90 -6.21 -0.93 -35.17
C HIS A 90 -7.63 -1.01 -34.53
N ARG A 91 -7.76 -0.74 -33.23
CA ARG A 91 -9.04 -0.62 -32.51
C ARG A 91 -9.10 0.58 -31.55
N GLY A 92 -8.38 1.65 -31.86
CA GLY A 92 -8.46 2.93 -31.13
C GLY A 92 -8.84 4.14 -31.98
N SER A 93 -9.06 3.98 -33.28
CA SER A 93 -9.26 5.11 -34.21
C SER A 93 -10.59 5.00 -34.93
N GLU A 94 -11.67 5.40 -34.25
CA GLU A 94 -12.82 6.08 -34.87
C GLU A 94 -13.83 6.47 -33.78
N ILE A 95 -13.49 7.42 -32.89
CA ILE A 95 -14.52 8.27 -32.26
C ILE A 95 -13.97 9.69 -32.19
N GLN A 96 -14.81 10.61 -32.65
CA GLN A 96 -14.56 11.99 -33.04
C GLN A 96 -14.05 12.88 -31.90
N ASP A 97 -13.31 13.93 -32.30
CA ASP A 97 -13.07 15.15 -31.54
C ASP A 97 -14.39 15.66 -30.94
N ASP A 98 -14.51 15.60 -29.63
CA ASP A 98 -15.36 16.48 -28.85
C ASP A 98 -14.55 16.96 -27.63
N GLU A 99 -14.68 18.25 -27.35
CA GLU A 99 -13.98 19.03 -26.34
C GLU A 99 -14.00 18.37 -24.94
N ASP A 100 -12.83 18.32 -24.29
CA ASP A 100 -12.55 17.95 -22.89
C ASP A 100 -13.06 16.57 -22.39
N ASP A 101 -12.14 15.81 -21.76
CA ASP A 101 -12.38 14.55 -21.03
C ASP A 101 -12.61 13.25 -21.85
N SER A 102 -11.88 13.05 -22.97
CA SER A 102 -11.80 11.70 -23.57
C SER A 102 -10.82 10.79 -22.79
N GLU A 103 -11.35 9.74 -22.15
CA GLU A 103 -10.64 8.64 -21.44
C GLU A 103 -9.77 7.77 -22.37
N ASN A 104 -8.84 8.37 -23.12
CA ASN A 104 -7.93 7.62 -23.99
C ASN A 104 -6.63 7.33 -23.22
N ILE A 105 -6.50 6.11 -22.71
CA ILE A 105 -5.32 5.65 -21.99
C ILE A 105 -4.23 5.25 -23.02
N PHE A 106 -3.28 6.14 -23.28
CA PHE A 106 -2.17 5.87 -24.21
C PHE A 106 -0.99 5.21 -23.48
N TYR A 107 -0.78 3.90 -23.74
CA TYR A 107 0.29 3.08 -23.12
C TYR A 107 1.50 2.81 -24.01
N SER A 108 1.49 3.27 -25.27
CA SER A 108 2.46 2.86 -26.29
C SER A 108 3.92 3.23 -25.98
N LYS A 109 4.16 4.08 -24.97
CA LYS A 109 5.45 4.72 -24.69
C LYS A 109 6.11 4.26 -23.38
N LEU A 110 5.50 3.36 -22.61
CA LEU A 110 6.04 2.89 -21.31
C LEU A 110 7.10 1.80 -21.42
N ASP A 111 7.42 1.39 -22.64
CA ASP A 111 7.69 -0.01 -22.91
C ASP A 111 9.18 -0.35 -23.09
N ILE A 112 10.10 0.62 -23.16
CA ILE A 112 11.52 0.33 -23.45
C ILE A 112 12.18 -0.58 -22.39
N ILE A 113 12.04 -0.25 -21.10
CA ILE A 113 12.59 -1.07 -20.01
C ILE A 113 11.82 -2.38 -19.89
N THR A 114 10.50 -2.35 -20.12
CA THR A 114 9.66 -3.56 -20.06
C THR A 114 10.06 -4.54 -21.16
N HIS A 115 10.30 -4.05 -22.37
CA HIS A 115 10.79 -4.85 -23.50
C HIS A 115 12.18 -5.39 -23.23
N PHE A 116 13.08 -4.57 -22.67
CA PHE A 116 14.41 -5.05 -22.28
C PHE A 116 14.32 -6.19 -21.26
N LEU A 117 13.50 -6.05 -20.21
CA LEU A 117 13.33 -7.08 -19.19
C LEU A 117 12.56 -8.32 -19.68
N LYS A 118 11.58 -8.15 -20.58
CA LYS A 118 10.77 -9.24 -21.16
C LYS A 118 11.45 -9.94 -22.34
N ALA A 119 12.48 -9.35 -22.95
CA ALA A 119 13.20 -9.93 -24.09
C ALA A 119 13.64 -11.38 -23.78
N TYR A 120 14.10 -11.61 -22.54
CA TYR A 120 14.37 -12.94 -22.04
C TYR A 120 14.01 -13.08 -20.55
N GLU A 121 13.18 -14.08 -20.24
CA GLU A 121 12.98 -14.53 -18.87
C GLU A 121 14.27 -15.19 -18.33
N GLU A 122 14.50 -15.10 -17.02
CA GLU A 122 15.69 -15.66 -16.36
C GLU A 122 16.03 -17.11 -16.77
N PRO A 123 15.07 -18.05 -16.90
CA PRO A 123 15.38 -19.41 -17.34
C PRO A 123 15.91 -19.48 -18.77
N LYS A 124 15.44 -18.60 -19.67
CA LYS A 124 15.92 -18.53 -21.06
C LYS A 124 17.34 -17.96 -21.12
N ILE A 125 17.64 -16.94 -20.31
CA ILE A 125 18.99 -16.39 -20.17
C ILE A 125 19.97 -17.49 -19.75
N LEU A 126 19.62 -18.27 -18.72
CA LEU A 126 20.47 -19.35 -18.20
C LEU A 126 20.62 -20.47 -19.23
N ALA A 127 19.54 -20.93 -19.86
CA ALA A 127 19.60 -21.99 -20.87
C ALA A 127 20.55 -21.62 -22.03
N LEU A 128 20.54 -20.36 -22.46
CA LEU A 128 21.42 -19.85 -23.51
C LEU A 128 22.87 -19.72 -23.04
N ALA A 129 23.11 -19.20 -21.83
CA ALA A 129 24.43 -19.14 -21.23
C ALA A 129 25.08 -20.54 -21.11
N TYR A 130 24.30 -21.56 -20.75
CA TYR A 130 24.78 -22.95 -20.68
C TYR A 130 24.96 -23.62 -22.05
N ARG A 131 24.15 -23.26 -23.05
CA ARG A 131 24.27 -23.79 -24.44
C ARG A 131 25.57 -23.34 -25.09
N LEU A 132 25.97 -22.10 -24.85
CA LEU A 132 27.18 -21.49 -25.42
C LEU A 132 28.48 -21.98 -24.77
N GLY A 133 28.42 -22.54 -23.56
CA GLY A 133 29.59 -23.13 -22.88
C GLY A 133 30.04 -24.51 -23.40
N LYS A 134 29.34 -25.12 -24.36
CA LYS A 134 29.63 -26.47 -24.88
C LYS A 134 30.19 -26.43 -26.30
N SER A 135 31.52 -26.34 -26.43
CA SER A 135 32.23 -26.53 -27.71
C SER A 135 32.30 -28.02 -28.13
N ASN A 136 32.22 -28.28 -29.45
CA ASN A 136 32.34 -29.61 -30.09
C ASN A 136 33.77 -29.98 -30.52
N LYS A 137 34.80 -29.18 -30.21
CA LYS A 137 36.19 -29.51 -30.60
C LYS A 137 36.92 -30.30 -29.51
N PHE A 138 37.33 -31.53 -29.85
CA PHE A 138 38.02 -32.49 -28.99
C PHE A 138 39.55 -32.38 -29.15
N ASP A 139 40.29 -32.34 -28.03
CA ASP A 139 41.75 -32.55 -28.06
C ASP A 139 42.06 -34.05 -28.02
N VAL A 140 42.33 -34.61 -29.21
CA VAL A 140 42.57 -36.05 -29.41
C VAL A 140 43.93 -36.50 -28.84
N SER A 141 44.82 -35.57 -28.44
CA SER A 141 46.17 -35.90 -27.97
C SER A 141 46.19 -36.68 -26.65
N GLN A 142 45.11 -36.59 -25.86
CA GLN A 142 45.00 -37.22 -24.54
C GLN A 142 44.08 -38.45 -24.52
N ILE A 143 43.57 -38.90 -25.67
CA ILE A 143 42.64 -40.05 -25.77
C ILE A 143 43.19 -41.32 -25.13
N HIS A 144 44.51 -41.51 -25.19
CA HIS A 144 45.22 -42.65 -24.61
C HIS A 144 44.98 -42.80 -23.10
N LYS A 145 44.69 -41.71 -22.38
CA LYS A 145 44.41 -41.73 -20.94
C LYS A 145 43.01 -42.29 -20.63
N TYR A 146 42.10 -42.31 -21.58
CA TYR A 146 40.70 -42.72 -21.41
C TYR A 146 40.37 -44.03 -22.14
N LEU A 147 41.32 -44.65 -22.83
CA LEU A 147 41.13 -45.96 -23.49
C LEU A 147 40.74 -47.08 -22.52
N HIS A 148 41.07 -46.95 -21.23
CA HIS A 148 40.64 -47.88 -20.18
C HIS A 148 39.12 -47.81 -19.90
N GLN A 149 38.46 -46.75 -20.34
CA GLN A 149 37.01 -46.53 -20.25
C GLN A 149 36.33 -46.69 -21.62
N ALA A 150 37.07 -47.08 -22.66
CA ALA A 150 36.52 -47.22 -24.01
C ALA A 150 35.70 -48.50 -24.16
N VAL A 151 34.64 -48.41 -24.95
CA VAL A 151 33.88 -49.56 -25.45
C VAL A 151 34.49 -50.00 -26.77
N TYR A 152 34.88 -51.28 -26.85
CA TYR A 152 35.54 -51.85 -28.01
C TYR A 152 34.51 -52.60 -28.88
N LEU A 153 34.37 -52.16 -30.12
CA LEU A 153 33.47 -52.75 -31.09
C LEU A 153 34.11 -53.98 -31.77
N PRO A 154 33.30 -54.89 -32.37
CA PRO A 154 33.79 -56.11 -33.01
C PRO A 154 34.80 -55.88 -34.15
N ASN A 155 34.81 -54.68 -34.74
CA ASN A 155 35.77 -54.26 -35.75
C ASN A 155 37.08 -53.70 -35.14
N HIS A 156 37.31 -53.91 -33.84
CA HIS A 156 38.45 -53.41 -33.07
C HIS A 156 38.54 -51.88 -32.97
N ALA A 157 37.47 -51.15 -33.33
CA ALA A 157 37.38 -49.72 -33.07
C ALA A 157 37.02 -49.50 -31.59
N ALA A 158 37.69 -48.54 -30.95
CA ALA A 158 37.41 -48.11 -29.59
C ALA A 158 36.72 -46.75 -29.64
N TYR A 159 35.61 -46.58 -28.92
CA TYR A 159 35.03 -45.27 -28.69
C TYR A 159 34.84 -45.04 -27.19
N VAL A 160 35.02 -43.80 -26.75
CA VAL A 160 34.89 -43.38 -25.34
C VAL A 160 33.70 -42.44 -25.29
N ASP A 161 32.66 -42.80 -24.51
CA ASP A 161 31.42 -42.02 -24.42
C ASP A 161 31.65 -40.62 -23.83
N GLU A 162 32.46 -40.50 -22.78
CA GLU A 162 32.74 -39.23 -22.10
C GLU A 162 34.21 -39.10 -21.69
N MET A 163 34.81 -37.92 -21.88
CA MET A 163 36.17 -37.60 -21.42
C MET A 163 36.18 -36.35 -20.55
N LEU A 164 36.73 -36.45 -19.35
CA LEU A 164 36.92 -35.32 -18.43
C LEU A 164 38.26 -34.62 -18.69
N LEU A 165 38.39 -33.90 -19.81
CA LEU A 165 39.61 -33.17 -20.17
C LEU A 165 39.53 -31.67 -19.79
N PRO A 166 40.59 -31.08 -19.17
CA PRO A 166 40.66 -29.63 -18.98
C PRO A 166 40.91 -28.95 -20.34
N ARG A 167 39.94 -28.14 -20.81
CA ARG A 167 40.01 -27.43 -22.09
C ARG A 167 40.80 -26.12 -21.97
N ARG A 168 41.74 -25.87 -22.90
CA ARG A 168 42.25 -24.53 -23.20
C ARG A 168 41.39 -23.93 -24.31
N VAL A 169 40.50 -23.00 -23.98
CA VAL A 169 39.68 -22.25 -24.95
C VAL A 169 40.19 -20.82 -24.96
N MET A 170 40.54 -20.28 -26.13
CA MET A 170 40.63 -18.82 -26.31
C MET A 170 39.20 -18.28 -26.23
N GLN A 171 38.92 -17.55 -25.16
CA GLN A 171 37.62 -16.95 -24.85
C GLN A 171 37.35 -15.77 -25.78
N PHE A 172 36.58 -15.98 -26.86
CA PHE A 172 35.81 -14.94 -27.55
C PHE A 172 34.65 -15.66 -28.25
N GLU A 173 33.69 -16.14 -27.48
CA GLU A 173 32.47 -16.81 -27.96
C GLU A 173 31.28 -16.03 -27.40
N SER A 174 30.17 -15.98 -28.13
CA SER A 174 28.87 -15.31 -27.91
C SER A 174 28.30 -15.25 -26.47
N THR A 175 28.96 -15.83 -25.49
CA THR A 175 28.86 -15.52 -24.06
C THR A 175 29.00 -14.03 -23.73
N ASP A 176 29.82 -13.25 -24.44
CA ASP A 176 30.12 -11.87 -24.04
C ASP A 176 28.92 -10.91 -24.20
N ILE A 177 28.08 -11.11 -25.23
CA ILE A 177 26.83 -10.34 -25.36
C ILE A 177 25.83 -10.71 -24.26
N VAL A 178 25.82 -11.98 -23.83
CA VAL A 178 24.95 -12.48 -22.76
C VAL A 178 25.41 -11.94 -21.41
N THR A 179 26.70 -11.94 -21.12
CA THR A 179 27.24 -11.39 -19.86
C THR A 179 27.02 -9.87 -19.78
N MET A 180 27.14 -9.15 -20.91
CA MET A 180 26.77 -7.73 -21.00
C MET A 180 25.28 -7.51 -20.73
N TYR A 181 24.41 -8.31 -21.33
CA TYR A 181 22.97 -8.26 -21.06
C TYR A 181 22.66 -8.52 -19.58
N CYS A 182 23.27 -9.56 -18.98
CA CYS A 182 23.11 -9.88 -17.57
C CYS A 182 23.51 -8.70 -16.67
N TYR A 183 24.60 -8.00 -17.00
CA TYR A 183 25.01 -6.80 -16.27
C TYR A 183 23.93 -5.71 -16.30
N LEU A 184 23.45 -5.34 -17.49
CA LEU A 184 22.38 -4.33 -17.64
C LEU A 184 21.07 -4.75 -16.97
N PHE A 185 20.73 -6.03 -17.07
CA PHE A 185 19.56 -6.62 -16.42
C PHE A 185 19.65 -6.51 -14.90
N CYS A 186 20.81 -6.82 -14.31
CA CYS A 186 21.05 -6.66 -12.87
C CYS A 186 21.01 -5.19 -12.43
N GLU A 187 21.61 -4.26 -13.19
CA GLU A 187 21.57 -2.83 -12.88
C GLU A 187 20.11 -2.31 -12.84
N ILE A 188 19.28 -2.68 -13.82
CA ILE A 188 17.87 -2.28 -13.86
C ILE A 188 17.08 -2.91 -12.70
N LYS A 189 17.24 -4.21 -12.46
CA LYS A 189 16.55 -4.90 -11.35
C LYS A 189 16.90 -4.30 -10.00
N GLN A 190 18.16 -3.91 -9.79
CA GLN A 190 18.59 -3.23 -8.59
C GLN A 190 17.83 -1.90 -8.39
N GLN A 191 17.66 -1.10 -9.44
CA GLN A 191 16.88 0.14 -9.37
C GLN A 191 15.38 -0.09 -9.12
N LEU A 192 14.83 -1.22 -9.59
CA LEU A 192 13.46 -1.62 -9.31
C LEU A 192 13.27 -2.14 -7.87
N GLY A 193 14.36 -2.50 -7.19
CA GLY A 193 14.35 -3.13 -5.86
C GLY A 193 14.09 -4.65 -5.92
N GLU A 194 14.34 -5.26 -7.08
CA GLU A 194 14.15 -6.69 -7.32
C GLU A 194 15.48 -7.46 -7.21
N VAL A 195 15.41 -8.69 -6.75
CA VAL A 195 16.58 -9.58 -6.66
C VAL A 195 16.66 -10.44 -7.91
N ALA A 196 17.81 -10.41 -8.59
CA ALA A 196 18.10 -11.30 -9.72
C ALA A 196 18.61 -12.67 -9.23
N ASN A 197 18.44 -13.71 -10.06
CA ASN A 197 19.01 -15.03 -9.80
C ASN A 197 20.54 -14.97 -9.57
N ALA A 198 21.04 -15.72 -8.58
CA ALA A 198 22.46 -15.74 -8.21
C ALA A 198 23.41 -16.08 -9.38
N GLU A 199 22.99 -16.94 -10.32
CA GLU A 199 23.79 -17.28 -11.49
C GLU A 199 23.87 -16.12 -12.50
N ILE A 200 22.76 -15.40 -12.70
CA ILE A 200 22.73 -14.18 -13.53
C ILE A 200 23.62 -13.10 -12.91
N THR A 201 23.52 -12.93 -11.60
CA THR A 201 24.37 -12.02 -10.84
C THR A 201 25.85 -12.39 -10.98
N ALA A 202 26.21 -13.67 -10.96
CA ALA A 202 27.59 -14.10 -11.19
C ALA A 202 28.09 -13.77 -12.62
N LEU A 203 27.24 -13.91 -13.63
CA LEU A 203 27.56 -13.52 -15.01
C LEU A 203 27.72 -11.99 -15.16
N ALA A 204 26.85 -11.22 -14.51
CA ALA A 204 26.94 -9.76 -14.45
C ALA A 204 28.23 -9.29 -13.76
N GLU A 205 28.59 -9.91 -12.64
CA GLU A 205 29.82 -9.63 -11.89
C GLU A 205 31.07 -9.95 -12.71
N ARG A 206 31.04 -11.05 -13.46
CA ARG A 206 32.12 -11.39 -14.39
C ARG A 206 32.28 -10.30 -15.45
N PHE A 207 31.19 -9.83 -16.06
CA PHE A 207 31.25 -8.72 -17.02
C PHE A 207 31.85 -7.47 -16.39
N ARG A 208 31.36 -7.09 -15.20
CA ARG A 208 31.85 -5.93 -14.45
C ARG A 208 33.35 -6.01 -14.21
N GLN A 209 33.87 -7.14 -13.71
CA GLN A 209 35.30 -7.31 -13.45
C GLN A 209 36.21 -7.19 -14.69
N HIS A 210 35.70 -7.53 -15.87
CA HIS A 210 36.48 -7.50 -17.11
C HIS A 210 36.47 -6.12 -17.78
N HIS A 211 35.41 -5.32 -17.57
CA HIS A 211 35.17 -4.11 -18.35
C HIS A 211 34.99 -2.83 -17.53
N LEU A 212 34.63 -2.90 -16.25
CA LEU A 212 34.23 -1.76 -15.41
C LEU A 212 34.97 -1.72 -14.06
N GLY A 213 34.99 -0.57 -13.40
CA GLY A 213 35.51 -0.44 -12.04
C GLY A 213 34.58 -1.05 -10.99
N ASN A 214 35.14 -1.43 -9.82
CA ASN A 214 34.39 -2.10 -8.74
C ASN A 214 33.26 -1.27 -8.11
N GLN A 215 33.17 0.03 -8.39
CA GLN A 215 32.13 0.93 -7.88
C GLN A 215 31.39 1.70 -8.98
N ASP A 216 31.73 1.46 -10.25
CA ASP A 216 31.13 2.19 -11.35
C ASP A 216 29.75 1.61 -11.66
N SER A 217 28.75 2.48 -11.78
CA SER A 217 27.36 2.08 -12.08
C SER A 217 26.80 2.93 -13.19
N LEU A 218 25.89 2.34 -13.96
CA LEU A 218 25.15 3.05 -14.98
C LEU A 218 24.16 4.06 -14.37
N PHE A 219 23.83 3.91 -13.09
CA PHE A 219 22.85 4.73 -12.38
C PHE A 219 23.48 5.56 -11.26
N ASP A 220 24.77 5.87 -11.38
CA ASP A 220 25.51 6.73 -10.46
C ASP A 220 25.97 8.03 -11.16
N GLU A 221 25.82 9.17 -10.47
CA GLU A 221 26.06 10.49 -11.08
C GLU A 221 27.52 10.69 -11.53
N GLN A 222 28.48 10.13 -10.78
CA GLN A 222 29.91 10.35 -11.02
C GLN A 222 30.46 9.44 -12.12
N SER A 223 29.91 8.23 -12.23
CA SER A 223 30.41 7.20 -13.14
C SER A 223 29.54 6.96 -14.39
N TYR A 224 28.29 7.44 -14.41
CA TYR A 224 27.32 7.19 -15.49
C TYR A 224 27.87 7.41 -16.91
N GLU A 225 28.44 8.59 -17.20
CA GLU A 225 28.90 8.92 -18.56
C GLU A 225 30.06 8.01 -19.01
N GLN A 226 30.99 7.74 -18.08
CA GLN A 226 32.12 6.85 -18.34
C GLN A 226 31.63 5.42 -18.60
N VAL A 227 30.75 4.89 -17.74
CA VAL A 227 30.19 3.54 -17.88
C VAL A 227 29.41 3.42 -19.19
N LEU A 228 28.58 4.41 -19.53
CA LEU A 228 27.81 4.40 -20.77
C LEU A 228 28.72 4.32 -22.01
N ASN A 229 29.81 5.09 -22.03
CA ASN A 229 30.76 5.07 -23.14
C ASN A 229 31.50 3.73 -23.23
N ILE A 230 31.95 3.19 -22.08
CA ILE A 230 32.57 1.86 -22.04
C ILE A 230 31.61 0.79 -22.56
N LEU A 231 30.34 0.81 -22.15
CA LEU A 231 29.35 -0.17 -22.61
C LEU A 231 29.11 -0.08 -24.12
N LYS A 232 29.10 1.13 -24.70
CA LYS A 232 28.99 1.33 -26.15
C LYS A 232 30.19 0.76 -26.89
N ASP A 233 31.39 1.07 -26.44
CA ASP A 233 32.65 0.58 -27.03
C ASP A 233 32.76 -0.94 -26.92
N VAL A 234 32.36 -1.51 -25.77
CA VAL A 234 32.34 -2.96 -25.54
C VAL A 234 31.32 -3.64 -26.44
N LEU A 235 30.12 -3.07 -26.62
CA LEU A 235 29.12 -3.62 -27.55
C LEU A 235 29.63 -3.66 -28.99
N GLU A 236 30.27 -2.59 -29.46
CA GLU A 236 30.89 -2.55 -30.79
C GLU A 236 32.01 -3.57 -30.93
N THR A 237 32.83 -3.71 -29.89
CA THR A 237 33.91 -4.71 -29.85
C THR A 237 33.37 -6.13 -29.91
N ILE A 238 32.31 -6.44 -29.14
CA ILE A 238 31.62 -7.74 -29.17
C ILE A 238 31.05 -8.00 -30.57
N ASP A 239 30.40 -7.00 -31.18
CA ASP A 239 29.79 -7.15 -32.51
C ASP A 239 30.82 -7.36 -33.62
N HIS A 240 31.97 -6.69 -33.55
CA HIS A 240 33.05 -6.85 -34.53
C HIS A 240 33.73 -8.22 -34.40
N ASN A 241 33.91 -8.71 -33.17
CA ASN A 241 34.68 -9.92 -32.90
C ASN A 241 33.86 -11.21 -32.86
N THR A 242 32.52 -11.13 -32.88
CA THR A 242 31.63 -12.30 -32.90
C THR A 242 31.54 -12.90 -34.31
N PRO A 243 32.10 -14.10 -34.58
CA PRO A 243 32.19 -14.64 -35.93
C PRO A 243 30.87 -15.22 -36.47
N ILE A 244 29.98 -15.69 -35.57
CA ILE A 244 28.69 -16.27 -35.91
C ILE A 244 27.61 -15.55 -35.11
N LYS A 245 26.71 -14.86 -35.82
CA LYS A 245 25.58 -14.10 -35.25
C LYS A 245 24.28 -14.84 -35.55
N ASP A 246 23.82 -15.64 -34.59
CA ASP A 246 22.54 -16.35 -34.68
C ASP A 246 21.34 -15.45 -34.30
N ALA A 247 20.13 -15.97 -34.39
CA ALA A 247 18.92 -15.20 -34.07
C ALA A 247 18.90 -14.70 -32.61
N ASP A 248 19.42 -15.52 -31.69
CA ASP A 248 19.51 -15.16 -30.27
C ASP A 248 20.50 -14.01 -30.06
N TYR A 249 21.67 -14.06 -30.71
CA TYR A 249 22.65 -12.96 -30.69
C TYR A 249 22.02 -11.63 -31.13
N TRP A 250 21.34 -11.61 -32.28
CA TRP A 250 20.74 -10.39 -32.80
C TRP A 250 19.65 -9.83 -31.88
N GLN A 251 18.89 -10.69 -31.21
CA GLN A 251 17.89 -10.26 -30.22
C GLN A 251 18.55 -9.57 -29.02
N TYR A 252 19.62 -10.14 -28.44
CA TYR A 252 20.38 -9.47 -27.37
C TYR A 252 21.00 -8.16 -27.85
N TYR A 253 21.64 -8.18 -29.02
CA TYR A 253 22.29 -7.01 -29.59
C TYR A 253 21.30 -5.86 -29.78
N GLU A 254 20.14 -6.11 -30.40
CA GLU A 254 19.12 -5.07 -30.61
C GLU A 254 18.51 -4.59 -29.29
N ALA A 255 18.26 -5.47 -28.31
CA ALA A 255 17.77 -5.07 -27.00
C ALA A 255 18.77 -4.16 -26.26
N ILE A 256 20.05 -4.54 -26.23
CA ILE A 256 21.12 -3.74 -25.61
C ILE A 256 21.30 -2.43 -26.36
N LYS A 257 21.32 -2.47 -27.70
CA LYS A 257 21.48 -1.28 -28.54
C LYS A 257 20.33 -0.30 -28.33
N LEU A 258 19.08 -0.76 -28.33
CA LEU A 258 17.91 0.08 -28.04
C LEU A 258 18.00 0.69 -26.63
N PHE A 259 18.48 -0.05 -25.65
CA PHE A 259 18.64 0.47 -24.29
C PHE A 259 19.75 1.53 -24.19
N LEU A 260 20.95 1.24 -24.72
CA LEU A 260 22.12 2.13 -24.65
C LEU A 260 21.96 3.35 -25.55
N TYR A 261 21.61 3.13 -26.82
CA TYR A 261 21.51 4.16 -27.85
C TYR A 261 20.11 4.73 -28.04
N GLY A 262 19.08 4.18 -27.37
CA GLY A 262 17.75 4.77 -27.34
C GLY A 262 17.86 6.20 -26.83
N ASN A 263 17.97 7.12 -27.78
CA ASN A 263 18.26 8.52 -27.55
C ASN A 263 16.91 9.21 -27.54
N TRP A 264 16.44 9.49 -26.33
CA TRP A 264 15.27 10.33 -26.08
C TRP A 264 15.46 11.73 -26.70
N HIS A 265 16.71 12.13 -26.93
CA HIS A 265 17.08 13.34 -27.68
C HIS A 265 16.86 13.24 -29.19
N GLN A 266 16.84 12.04 -29.78
CA GLN A 266 16.54 11.83 -31.21
C GLN A 266 15.05 11.66 -31.48
N ALA A 267 14.23 11.46 -30.44
CA ALA A 267 12.78 11.46 -30.58
C ALA A 267 12.31 12.83 -31.10
N GLU A 268 11.26 12.81 -31.93
CA GLU A 268 10.56 14.03 -32.33
C GLU A 268 9.97 14.74 -31.11
N ASN A 269 9.66 16.03 -31.25
CA ASN A 269 8.98 16.78 -30.19
C ASN A 269 7.67 16.10 -29.81
N GLY A 270 7.41 15.94 -28.51
CA GLY A 270 6.25 15.22 -28.01
C GLY A 270 6.53 14.39 -26.77
N GLU A 271 5.51 13.64 -26.33
CA GLU A 271 5.62 12.73 -25.19
C GLU A 271 6.55 11.57 -25.56
N ILE A 272 7.48 11.20 -24.69
CA ILE A 272 8.41 10.09 -24.95
C ILE A 272 8.11 8.89 -24.06
N TRP A 273 7.63 9.12 -22.84
CA TRP A 273 7.25 8.10 -21.86
C TRP A 273 6.31 8.69 -20.84
N GLY A 274 5.35 7.92 -20.36
CA GLY A 274 4.38 8.38 -19.37
C GLY A 274 2.95 8.05 -19.74
N ILE A 275 2.03 8.69 -19.04
CA ILE A 275 0.58 8.51 -19.19
C ILE A 275 -0.11 9.88 -19.19
N LYS A 276 -1.10 10.08 -20.08
CA LYS A 276 -1.86 11.34 -20.18
C LYS A 276 -2.93 11.51 -19.11
N ASN A 277 -3.50 10.41 -18.63
CA ASN A 277 -4.60 10.36 -17.67
C ASN A 277 -4.13 9.85 -16.30
N PHE A 278 -3.08 10.46 -15.74
CA PHE A 278 -2.56 10.05 -14.42
C PHE A 278 -3.61 10.17 -13.31
N HIS A 279 -4.68 10.95 -13.48
CA HIS A 279 -5.81 10.97 -12.55
C HIS A 279 -6.42 9.57 -12.31
N SER A 280 -6.44 8.69 -13.32
CA SER A 280 -6.94 7.31 -13.17
C SER A 280 -5.98 6.44 -12.35
N VAL A 281 -4.66 6.65 -12.53
CA VAL A 281 -3.62 6.00 -11.71
C VAL A 281 -3.74 6.45 -10.26
N TRP A 282 -3.89 7.76 -10.04
CA TRP A 282 -4.09 8.35 -8.72
C TRP A 282 -5.31 7.78 -8.01
N GLU A 283 -6.45 7.72 -8.70
CA GLU A 283 -7.67 7.11 -8.18
C GLU A 283 -7.47 5.63 -7.82
N SER A 284 -6.86 4.85 -8.72
CA SER A 284 -6.51 3.44 -8.48
C SER A 284 -5.69 3.25 -7.20
N MET A 285 -4.67 4.10 -7.00
CA MET A 285 -3.82 4.06 -5.80
C MET A 285 -4.63 4.36 -4.52
N CYS A 286 -5.42 5.43 -4.51
CA CYS A 286 -6.24 5.81 -3.36
C CYS A 286 -7.29 4.75 -3.00
N LEU A 287 -7.99 4.22 -4.00
CA LEU A 287 -9.01 3.19 -3.78
C LEU A 287 -8.42 1.86 -3.33
N THR A 288 -7.25 1.48 -3.87
CA THR A 288 -6.50 0.31 -3.40
C THR A 288 -6.13 0.46 -1.92
N TYR A 289 -5.62 1.62 -1.52
CA TYR A 289 -5.32 1.92 -0.12
C TYR A 289 -6.55 1.75 0.80
N ILE A 290 -7.70 2.30 0.39
CA ILE A 290 -8.96 2.19 1.15
C ILE A 290 -9.33 0.71 1.35
N VAL A 291 -9.33 -0.09 0.27
CA VAL A 291 -9.65 -1.53 0.36
C VAL A 291 -8.65 -2.28 1.23
N GLN A 292 -7.38 -1.89 1.21
CA GLN A 292 -6.36 -2.56 1.99
C GLN A 292 -6.52 -2.34 3.50
N ARG A 293 -6.97 -1.14 3.91
CA ARG A 293 -7.03 -0.69 5.31
C ARG A 293 -8.40 -0.79 5.95
N THR A 294 -9.46 -0.86 5.17
CA THR A 294 -10.83 -0.92 5.68
C THR A 294 -11.35 -2.36 5.73
N ASP A 295 -12.07 -2.69 6.80
CA ASP A 295 -12.85 -3.93 6.86
C ASP A 295 -13.88 -3.96 5.70
N PRO A 296 -13.93 -5.03 4.88
CA PRO A 296 -14.84 -5.12 3.74
C PRO A 296 -16.32 -4.88 4.07
N SER A 297 -16.76 -5.14 5.30
CA SER A 297 -18.15 -4.91 5.73
C SER A 297 -18.49 -3.43 5.89
N LEU A 298 -17.48 -2.60 6.16
CA LEU A 298 -17.61 -1.15 6.39
C LEU A 298 -17.41 -0.33 5.12
N LEU A 299 -16.83 -0.92 4.08
CA LEU A 299 -16.72 -0.33 2.75
C LEU A 299 -18.06 -0.45 2.01
N LEU A 300 -18.97 0.50 2.24
CA LEU A 300 -20.37 0.44 1.78
C LEU A 300 -20.52 0.59 0.27
N TYR A 301 -19.65 1.35 -0.38
CA TYR A 301 -19.60 1.53 -1.83
C TYR A 301 -18.14 1.73 -2.28
N LEU A 302 -17.82 1.28 -3.49
CA LEU A 302 -16.49 1.38 -4.09
C LEU A 302 -16.64 1.41 -5.62
N ASP A 303 -16.03 2.39 -6.29
CA ASP A 303 -15.77 2.29 -7.72
C ASP A 303 -14.66 1.26 -7.96
N ASP A 304 -14.95 0.21 -8.72
CA ASP A 304 -14.04 -0.90 -8.98
C ASP A 304 -13.45 -0.93 -10.39
N ARG A 305 -13.64 0.17 -11.16
CA ARG A 305 -13.15 0.31 -12.54
C ARG A 305 -11.66 0.05 -12.63
N TYR A 306 -10.87 0.76 -11.83
CA TYR A 306 -9.41 0.78 -11.90
C TYR A 306 -8.72 -0.04 -10.81
N LEU A 307 -9.36 -1.12 -10.33
CA LEU A 307 -8.83 -1.99 -9.28
C LEU A 307 -8.59 -3.42 -9.79
N SER A 308 -7.48 -4.04 -9.40
CA SER A 308 -7.21 -5.46 -9.72
C SER A 308 -8.31 -6.39 -9.20
N SER A 309 -8.54 -7.54 -9.84
CA SER A 309 -9.62 -8.46 -9.41
C SER A 309 -9.39 -8.95 -7.99
N ARG A 310 -8.13 -9.17 -7.58
CA ARG A 310 -7.77 -9.52 -6.20
C ARG A 310 -8.25 -8.46 -5.19
N THR A 311 -8.06 -7.18 -5.50
CA THR A 311 -8.52 -6.07 -4.65
C THR A 311 -10.04 -6.01 -4.61
N VAL A 312 -10.71 -6.20 -5.76
CA VAL A 312 -12.17 -6.24 -5.85
C VAL A 312 -12.77 -7.42 -5.08
N GLU A 313 -12.17 -8.60 -5.16
CA GLU A 313 -12.56 -9.79 -4.40
C GLU A 313 -12.44 -9.54 -2.89
N LYS A 314 -11.33 -8.94 -2.45
CA LYS A 314 -11.15 -8.54 -1.04
C LYS A 314 -12.27 -7.58 -0.61
N ALA A 315 -12.55 -6.55 -1.41
CA ALA A 315 -13.62 -5.60 -1.13
C ALA A 315 -15.02 -6.27 -1.06
N LYS A 316 -15.26 -7.34 -1.83
CA LYS A 316 -16.54 -8.07 -1.89
C LYS A 316 -16.60 -9.30 -0.97
N SER A 317 -15.55 -9.55 -0.18
CA SER A 317 -15.41 -10.77 0.64
C SER A 317 -16.40 -10.87 1.80
N SER A 318 -17.05 -9.78 2.19
CA SER A 318 -18.12 -9.79 3.20
C SER A 318 -19.36 -9.03 2.74
N ALA A 319 -20.50 -9.37 3.33
CA ALA A 319 -21.71 -8.57 3.20
C ALA A 319 -21.46 -7.16 3.77
N LYS A 320 -21.99 -6.15 3.07
CA LYS A 320 -21.90 -4.75 3.49
C LYS A 320 -22.86 -4.49 4.65
N LEU A 321 -22.43 -3.68 5.61
CA LEU A 321 -23.27 -3.27 6.73
C LEU A 321 -24.56 -2.59 6.26
N ILE A 322 -24.44 -1.76 5.23
CA ILE A 322 -25.53 -1.07 4.56
C ILE A 322 -25.40 -1.35 3.06
N ASP A 323 -26.43 -1.95 2.46
CA ASP A 323 -26.48 -2.17 1.02
C ASP A 323 -26.84 -0.87 0.29
N LEU A 324 -25.91 -0.39 -0.54
CA LEU A 324 -26.05 0.82 -1.36
C LEU A 324 -26.12 0.54 -2.87
N SER A 325 -26.27 -0.72 -3.27
CA SER A 325 -26.21 -1.19 -4.68
C SER A 325 -27.16 -0.46 -5.66
N ASN A 326 -28.27 0.08 -5.16
CA ASN A 326 -29.26 0.81 -5.96
C ASN A 326 -29.41 2.29 -5.57
N THR A 327 -28.56 2.80 -4.68
CA THR A 327 -28.67 4.18 -4.17
C THR A 327 -28.35 5.22 -5.24
N PHE A 328 -27.31 4.97 -6.04
CA PHE A 328 -26.76 5.97 -6.96
C PHE A 328 -27.23 5.84 -8.41
N LYS A 329 -28.43 5.32 -8.62
CA LYS A 329 -29.07 5.21 -9.95
C LYS A 329 -30.17 6.26 -10.09
N ILE A 330 -30.02 7.19 -11.05
CA ILE A 330 -31.02 8.20 -11.39
C ILE A 330 -31.41 8.04 -12.86
N ASN A 331 -32.69 7.85 -13.14
CA ASN A 331 -33.23 7.82 -14.52
C ASN A 331 -32.49 6.86 -15.48
N GLY A 332 -32.04 5.71 -14.98
CA GLY A 332 -31.28 4.73 -15.75
C GLY A 332 -29.78 5.04 -15.91
N SER A 333 -29.32 6.22 -15.48
CA SER A 333 -27.90 6.57 -15.40
C SER A 333 -27.37 6.28 -13.99
N SER A 334 -26.19 5.65 -13.91
CA SER A 334 -25.48 5.48 -12.63
C SER A 334 -24.58 6.68 -12.41
N MET A 335 -24.71 7.33 -11.26
CA MET A 335 -23.64 8.19 -10.75
C MET A 335 -22.78 7.37 -9.80
N ILE A 336 -21.47 7.50 -9.89
CA ILE A 336 -20.54 6.60 -9.21
C ILE A 336 -19.69 7.45 -8.27
N PRO A 337 -19.99 7.43 -6.95
CA PRO A 337 -19.06 7.92 -5.94
C PRO A 337 -17.82 7.03 -5.92
N ASP A 338 -16.65 7.59 -5.63
CA ASP A 338 -15.42 6.81 -5.69
C ASP A 338 -15.37 5.80 -4.52
N SER A 339 -15.73 6.23 -3.31
CA SER A 339 -15.89 5.33 -2.16
C SER A 339 -16.86 5.88 -1.11
N ILE A 340 -17.53 4.97 -0.38
CA ILE A 340 -18.33 5.31 0.80
C ILE A 340 -17.98 4.36 1.94
N LEU A 341 -17.59 4.94 3.08
CA LEU A 341 -17.17 4.23 4.28
C LEU A 341 -18.17 4.42 5.41
N PHE A 342 -18.40 3.36 6.18
CA PHE A 342 -19.00 3.49 7.51
C PHE A 342 -17.90 3.65 8.55
N GLU A 343 -17.87 4.81 9.18
CA GLU A 343 -16.94 5.11 10.26
C GLU A 343 -17.68 5.00 11.59
N SER A 344 -17.17 4.15 12.48
CA SER A 344 -17.61 4.09 13.87
C SER A 344 -16.41 3.97 14.78
N ILE A 345 -16.44 4.75 15.87
CA ILE A 345 -15.45 4.64 16.93
C ILE A 345 -15.33 3.21 17.45
N ARG A 346 -16.42 2.43 17.48
CA ARG A 346 -16.42 1.06 17.96
C ARG A 346 -15.50 0.17 17.11
N HIS A 347 -15.54 0.31 15.79
CA HIS A 347 -14.65 -0.46 14.91
C HIS A 347 -13.17 -0.11 15.10
N LYS A 348 -12.85 1.14 15.46
CA LYS A 348 -11.47 1.54 15.79
C LYS A 348 -10.98 0.94 17.12
N ILE A 349 -11.91 0.64 18.02
CA ILE A 349 -11.66 0.10 19.37
C ILE A 349 -11.61 -1.43 19.37
N GLU A 350 -12.38 -2.11 18.52
CA GLU A 350 -12.51 -3.58 18.51
C GLU A 350 -11.36 -4.32 17.78
N VAL A 351 -10.16 -3.72 17.73
CA VAL A 351 -8.96 -4.35 17.20
C VAL A 351 -8.37 -5.38 18.18
N LYS A 352 -7.68 -6.41 17.68
CA LYS A 352 -7.05 -7.41 18.55
C LYS A 352 -5.76 -6.87 19.17
N LYS A 353 -5.73 -6.70 20.49
CA LYS A 353 -4.51 -6.55 21.30
C LYS A 353 -4.42 -7.59 22.42
N THR A 354 -3.27 -7.62 23.06
CA THR A 354 -3.00 -8.47 24.22
C THR A 354 -2.56 -7.59 25.39
N TYR A 355 -3.14 -7.81 26.57
CA TYR A 355 -2.75 -7.16 27.81
C TYR A 355 -2.18 -8.15 28.81
N LYS A 356 -1.18 -7.71 29.57
CA LYS A 356 -0.61 -8.49 30.68
C LYS A 356 -1.08 -7.91 32.00
N VAL A 357 -1.57 -8.78 32.87
CA VAL A 357 -2.14 -8.37 34.15
C VAL A 357 -1.76 -9.35 35.26
N TRP A 358 -1.64 -8.88 36.49
CA TRP A 358 -1.34 -9.73 37.65
C TRP A 358 -2.17 -9.31 38.86
N ALA A 359 -2.30 -10.22 39.84
CA ALA A 359 -3.07 -9.96 41.04
C ALA A 359 -2.40 -8.87 41.89
N ASP A 360 -3.17 -7.88 42.32
CA ASP A 360 -2.77 -6.96 43.39
C ASP A 360 -3.49 -7.40 44.66
N ASN A 361 -2.72 -7.74 45.71
CA ASN A 361 -3.26 -8.26 46.98
C ASN A 361 -4.00 -7.19 47.82
N TRP A 362 -4.47 -6.12 47.18
CA TRP A 362 -5.25 -5.06 47.78
C TRP A 362 -6.60 -5.60 48.28
N LYS A 363 -6.83 -5.49 49.59
CA LYS A 363 -8.05 -5.96 50.26
C LYS A 363 -9.09 -4.85 50.32
N ASP A 364 -10.12 -4.98 49.49
CA ASP A 364 -11.22 -4.03 49.41
C ASP A 364 -12.33 -4.33 50.45
N TYR A 365 -12.05 -4.17 51.75
CA TYR A 365 -13.01 -3.80 52.82
C TYR A 365 -12.26 -3.56 54.15
N GLN A 366 -12.62 -2.54 54.95
CA GLN A 366 -12.08 -2.26 56.28
C GLN A 366 -13.26 -1.86 57.18
N ASN A 367 -13.84 -2.85 57.85
CA ASN A 367 -14.54 -2.59 59.10
C ASN A 367 -13.77 -3.31 60.21
N LYS A 368 -13.78 -2.76 61.43
CA LYS A 368 -12.86 -3.12 62.53
C LYS A 368 -12.91 -4.59 63.01
N GLU A 369 -13.81 -5.42 62.49
CA GLU A 369 -14.10 -6.79 62.93
C GLU A 369 -13.79 -7.87 61.86
N MET A 370 -12.72 -7.66 61.08
CA MET A 370 -12.12 -8.53 60.04
C MET A 370 -12.57 -10.01 59.98
N THR A 371 -13.34 -10.39 58.94
CA THR A 371 -13.30 -11.76 58.35
C THR A 371 -13.64 -11.84 56.85
N LYS A 372 -14.22 -10.79 56.23
CA LYS A 372 -14.69 -10.81 54.84
C LYS A 372 -14.32 -9.54 54.07
N TYR A 373 -13.62 -9.67 52.95
CA TYR A 373 -13.24 -8.56 52.05
C TYR A 373 -13.37 -8.98 50.58
N TYR A 374 -13.50 -8.02 49.66
CA TYR A 374 -13.43 -8.31 48.23
C TYR A 374 -11.99 -8.15 47.72
N GLU A 375 -11.59 -9.02 46.80
CA GLU A 375 -10.27 -9.03 46.19
C GLU A 375 -10.46 -8.87 44.67
N THR A 376 -10.59 -7.63 44.21
CA THR A 376 -10.93 -7.31 42.81
C THR A 376 -9.83 -6.59 42.05
N THR A 377 -8.76 -6.19 42.73
CA THR A 377 -7.73 -5.33 42.14
C THR A 377 -6.75 -6.18 41.35
N ILE A 378 -6.54 -5.80 40.11
CA ILE A 378 -5.56 -6.38 39.20
C ILE A 378 -4.69 -5.24 38.71
N ALA A 379 -3.39 -5.46 38.69
CA ALA A 379 -2.41 -4.50 38.21
C ALA A 379 -2.02 -4.80 36.77
N SER A 380 -1.70 -3.75 36.03
CA SER A 380 -1.19 -3.80 34.67
C SER A 380 -0.23 -2.64 34.41
N TYR A 381 0.62 -2.77 33.39
CA TYR A 381 1.35 -1.64 32.81
C TYR A 381 0.73 -1.28 31.47
N PHE A 382 0.25 -0.05 31.34
CA PHE A 382 -0.14 0.51 30.05
C PHE A 382 0.80 1.66 29.71
N ASN A 383 1.47 1.59 28.55
CA ASN A 383 2.48 2.58 28.13
C ASN A 383 3.50 2.92 29.23
N ASP A 384 4.04 1.88 29.88
CA ASP A 384 4.98 1.98 31.01
C ASP A 384 4.43 2.65 32.29
N HIS A 385 3.12 2.92 32.35
CA HIS A 385 2.44 3.43 33.54
C HIS A 385 1.72 2.31 34.28
N TYR A 386 2.00 2.21 35.58
CA TYR A 386 1.33 1.27 36.48
C TYR A 386 -0.12 1.69 36.72
N ILE A 387 -1.06 0.79 36.44
CA ILE A 387 -2.50 1.03 36.62
C ILE A 387 -3.13 -0.11 37.41
N ASN A 388 -3.99 0.27 38.36
CA ASN A 388 -4.82 -0.64 39.12
C ASN A 388 -6.25 -0.66 38.57
N ILE A 389 -6.66 -1.82 38.09
CA ILE A 389 -7.97 -2.09 37.51
C ILE A 389 -8.76 -2.92 38.50
N LYS A 390 -9.94 -2.44 38.90
CA LYS A 390 -10.85 -3.25 39.72
C LYS A 390 -11.79 -4.02 38.81
N ILE A 391 -11.80 -5.35 38.93
CA ILE A 391 -12.64 -6.25 38.15
C ILE A 391 -13.45 -7.13 39.10
N GLY A 392 -14.77 -7.15 38.92
CA GLY A 392 -15.67 -7.98 39.70
C GLY A 392 -16.74 -8.63 38.84
N TYR A 393 -17.40 -9.65 39.38
CA TYR A 393 -18.50 -10.35 38.72
C TYR A 393 -19.68 -10.52 39.68
N LEU A 394 -20.89 -10.66 39.12
CA LEU A 394 -22.11 -10.79 39.92
C LEU A 394 -22.03 -12.05 40.80
N GLY A 395 -22.31 -11.91 42.10
CA GLY A 395 -22.26 -13.01 43.06
C GLY A 395 -20.86 -13.41 43.53
N GLN A 396 -19.83 -12.59 43.28
CA GLN A 396 -18.49 -12.85 43.80
C GLN A 396 -18.50 -13.01 45.33
N GLU A 397 -17.83 -14.06 45.81
CA GLU A 397 -17.66 -14.32 47.24
C GLU A 397 -16.54 -13.46 47.82
N THR A 398 -16.67 -13.11 49.11
CA THR A 398 -15.60 -12.44 49.85
C THR A 398 -14.43 -13.40 50.09
N ASN A 399 -13.21 -12.87 50.15
CA ASN A 399 -11.94 -13.60 50.28
C ASN A 399 -11.62 -14.48 49.06
N ASN A 400 -12.23 -14.18 47.91
CA ASN A 400 -11.94 -14.84 46.64
C ASN A 400 -11.51 -13.80 45.59
N HIS A 401 -10.24 -13.88 45.19
CA HIS A 401 -9.66 -12.99 44.19
C HIS A 401 -10.26 -13.21 42.81
N THR A 402 -10.68 -12.14 42.14
CA THR A 402 -11.27 -12.20 40.79
C THR A 402 -10.36 -12.92 39.79
N ILE A 403 -9.04 -12.75 39.94
CA ILE A 403 -8.05 -13.42 39.09
C ILE A 403 -8.22 -14.95 39.04
N LYS A 404 -8.65 -15.60 40.13
CA LYS A 404 -8.83 -17.05 40.15
C LYS A 404 -9.91 -17.48 39.16
N LYS A 405 -10.98 -16.68 39.06
CA LYS A 405 -12.05 -16.91 38.10
C LYS A 405 -11.61 -16.59 36.67
N LEU A 406 -10.77 -15.57 36.49
CA LEU A 406 -10.23 -15.21 35.16
C LEU A 406 -9.21 -16.23 34.65
N GLN A 407 -8.45 -16.90 35.53
CA GLN A 407 -7.52 -17.98 35.18
C GLN A 407 -8.21 -19.21 34.58
N GLU A 408 -9.52 -19.37 34.79
CA GLU A 408 -10.31 -20.40 34.10
C GLU A 408 -10.49 -20.09 32.60
N LEU A 409 -10.28 -18.83 32.20
CA LEU A 409 -10.57 -18.30 30.85
C LEU A 409 -9.32 -17.87 30.10
N TYR A 410 -8.29 -17.40 30.81
CA TYR A 410 -7.08 -16.82 30.25
C TYR A 410 -5.83 -17.56 30.71
N LYS A 411 -4.81 -17.59 29.85
CA LYS A 411 -3.53 -18.29 30.12
C LYS A 411 -2.57 -17.40 30.91
N LEU A 412 -1.68 -18.04 31.65
CA LEU A 412 -0.52 -17.40 32.26
C LEU A 412 0.69 -17.48 31.32
N ASP A 413 1.53 -16.46 31.36
CA ASP A 413 2.83 -16.44 30.69
C ASP A 413 3.93 -17.10 31.54
N SER A 414 5.16 -17.14 31.03
CA SER A 414 6.30 -17.76 31.71
C SER A 414 6.73 -17.05 33.00
N LYS A 415 6.30 -15.80 33.22
CA LYS A 415 6.56 -15.02 34.44
C LYS A 415 5.41 -15.13 35.44
N GLY A 416 4.32 -15.79 35.07
CA GLY A 416 3.11 -15.91 35.89
C GLY A 416 2.11 -14.77 35.68
N ASP A 417 2.33 -13.89 34.71
CA ASP A 417 1.39 -12.83 34.36
C ASP A 417 0.24 -13.41 33.53
N MET A 418 -0.99 -12.99 33.80
CA MET A 418 -2.16 -13.42 33.03
C MET A 418 -2.25 -12.63 31.71
N ILE A 419 -2.47 -13.36 30.62
CA ILE A 419 -2.57 -12.80 29.26
C ILE A 419 -4.04 -12.64 28.88
N ILE A 420 -4.53 -11.39 28.82
CA ILE A 420 -5.86 -11.04 28.29
C ILE A 420 -5.71 -10.79 26.78
N ASN A 421 -5.97 -11.81 25.97
CA ASN A 421 -5.90 -11.76 24.50
C ASN A 421 -7.26 -11.63 23.81
N ALA A 422 -8.34 -11.52 24.59
CA ALA A 422 -9.70 -11.30 24.13
C ALA A 422 -10.48 -10.50 25.19
N PRO A 423 -11.50 -9.71 24.80
CA PRO A 423 -12.32 -8.94 25.73
C PRO A 423 -12.91 -9.81 26.83
N LEU A 424 -13.04 -9.24 28.04
CA LEU A 424 -13.63 -9.94 29.17
C LEU A 424 -15.07 -10.39 28.85
N PRO A 425 -15.51 -11.57 29.33
CA PRO A 425 -16.87 -12.00 29.10
C PRO A 425 -17.87 -11.08 29.82
N ASN A 426 -19.10 -10.98 29.29
CA ASN A 426 -20.13 -10.02 29.73
C ASN A 426 -20.55 -10.13 31.21
N ASN A 427 -20.14 -11.18 31.94
CA ASN A 427 -20.39 -11.36 33.36
C ASN A 427 -19.34 -10.71 34.27
N PHE A 428 -18.23 -10.23 33.70
CA PHE A 428 -17.21 -9.45 34.40
C PHE A 428 -17.35 -7.97 34.06
N TYR A 429 -17.15 -7.15 35.08
CA TYR A 429 -17.27 -5.70 35.01
C TYR A 429 -16.04 -5.09 35.64
N SER A 430 -15.59 -3.98 35.09
CA SER A 430 -14.47 -3.24 35.67
C SER A 430 -14.80 -1.77 35.86
N PHE A 431 -14.06 -1.16 36.78
CA PHE A 431 -14.14 0.26 37.01
C PHE A 431 -12.79 0.84 37.44
N TRP A 432 -12.42 1.96 36.82
CA TRP A 432 -11.36 2.85 37.26
C TRP A 432 -11.73 4.28 36.87
N VAL A 433 -11.11 5.28 37.50
CA VAL A 433 -11.32 6.67 37.10
C VAL A 433 -10.45 6.95 35.88
N ASN A 434 -11.07 7.40 34.79
CA ASN A 434 -10.36 7.77 33.58
C ASN A 434 -9.60 9.09 33.79
N SER A 435 -8.37 9.16 33.28
CA SER A 435 -7.68 10.41 33.05
C SER A 435 -8.15 11.01 31.73
N PHE A 436 -8.49 12.29 31.72
CA PHE A 436 -8.80 13.06 30.52
C PHE A 436 -7.53 13.77 30.02
N PRO A 437 -7.35 13.98 28.70
CA PRO A 437 -8.29 13.70 27.59
C PRO A 437 -8.44 12.19 27.29
N LEU A 438 -9.59 11.80 26.72
CA LEU A 438 -9.77 10.44 26.20
C LEU A 438 -8.88 10.22 24.97
N ASN A 439 -8.52 8.97 24.69
CA ASN A 439 -7.87 8.60 23.44
C ASN A 439 -8.33 7.18 23.02
N LEU A 440 -8.04 6.78 21.77
CA LEU A 440 -8.45 5.47 21.26
C LEU A 440 -7.91 4.30 22.09
N GLU A 441 -6.73 4.46 22.70
CA GLU A 441 -6.14 3.41 23.53
C GLU A 441 -6.86 3.23 24.86
N VAL A 442 -7.23 4.32 25.54
CA VAL A 442 -8.05 4.28 26.75
C VAL A 442 -9.40 3.62 26.45
N LEU A 443 -10.05 4.01 25.35
CA LEU A 443 -11.32 3.40 24.94
C LEU A 443 -11.17 1.90 24.61
N HIS A 444 -10.07 1.50 23.98
CA HIS A 444 -9.73 0.10 23.74
C HIS A 444 -9.55 -0.69 25.04
N GLN A 445 -8.86 -0.13 26.03
CA GLN A 445 -8.75 -0.75 27.36
C GLN A 445 -10.12 -0.90 28.01
N MET A 446 -10.96 0.15 27.95
CA MET A 446 -12.32 0.12 28.47
C MET A 446 -13.18 -0.97 27.82
N TYR A 447 -13.02 -1.19 26.51
CA TYR A 447 -13.64 -2.30 25.78
C TYR A 447 -13.13 -3.66 26.29
N TYR A 448 -11.82 -3.87 26.31
CA TYR A 448 -11.23 -5.15 26.69
C TYR A 448 -11.55 -5.58 28.12
N PHE A 449 -11.65 -4.65 29.05
CA PHE A 449 -11.91 -4.95 30.45
C PHE A 449 -13.39 -4.82 30.85
N ASN A 450 -14.32 -4.60 29.92
CA ASN A 450 -15.74 -4.36 30.21
C ASN A 450 -15.95 -3.22 31.23
N HIS A 451 -15.37 -2.06 30.95
CA HIS A 451 -15.55 -0.88 31.80
C HIS A 451 -17.01 -0.41 31.78
N PHE A 452 -17.54 0.01 32.94
CA PHE A 452 -18.92 0.47 33.08
C PHE A 452 -19.33 1.55 32.06
N PHE A 453 -18.49 2.56 31.85
CA PHE A 453 -18.78 3.62 30.88
C PHE A 453 -18.74 3.12 29.43
N TYR A 454 -17.93 2.10 29.12
CA TYR A 454 -17.96 1.47 27.79
C TYR A 454 -19.25 0.68 27.57
N LEU A 455 -19.83 0.09 28.62
CA LEU A 455 -21.14 -0.57 28.50
C LEU A 455 -22.24 0.42 28.12
N ALA A 456 -22.16 1.67 28.58
CA ALA A 456 -23.06 2.75 28.16
C ALA A 456 -22.89 3.03 26.66
N LEU A 457 -21.65 3.15 26.19
CA LEU A 457 -21.34 3.29 24.77
C LEU A 457 -21.94 2.12 23.98
N LYS A 458 -21.68 0.87 24.37
CA LYS A 458 -22.20 -0.36 23.73
C LYS A 458 -23.73 -0.37 23.63
N LYS A 459 -24.42 0.11 24.67
CA LYS A 459 -25.89 0.20 24.73
C LYS A 459 -26.48 1.50 24.16
N GLN A 460 -25.65 2.40 23.63
CA GLN A 460 -26.06 3.73 23.13
C GLN A 460 -26.80 4.57 24.19
N ILE A 461 -26.37 4.47 25.45
CA ILE A 461 -26.89 5.26 26.56
C ILE A 461 -26.07 6.52 26.69
N ARG A 462 -26.73 7.68 26.69
CA ARG A 462 -26.09 9.01 26.71
C ARG A 462 -26.40 9.81 27.96
N ASP A 463 -27.49 9.48 28.64
CA ASP A 463 -27.93 10.18 29.85
C ASP A 463 -27.74 9.32 31.09
N TRP A 464 -27.52 10.01 32.21
CA TRP A 464 -27.30 9.38 33.51
C TRP A 464 -28.49 8.52 33.95
N ASP A 465 -29.72 8.96 33.70
CA ASP A 465 -30.91 8.30 34.25
C ASP A 465 -31.11 6.91 33.62
N ARG A 466 -30.94 6.80 32.30
CA ARG A 466 -30.89 5.51 31.60
C ARG A 466 -29.68 4.69 32.01
N PHE A 467 -28.51 5.30 32.20
CA PHE A 467 -27.31 4.59 32.65
C PHE A 467 -27.52 3.93 34.01
N ASN A 468 -28.06 4.68 34.97
CA ASN A 468 -28.37 4.17 36.30
C ASN A 468 -29.39 3.03 36.24
N LYS A 469 -30.49 3.25 35.49
CA LYS A 469 -31.60 2.29 35.39
C LYS A 469 -31.25 1.01 34.65
N GLU A 470 -30.54 1.10 33.52
CA GLU A 470 -30.32 -0.02 32.61
C GLU A 470 -29.01 -0.79 32.88
N ILE A 471 -28.03 -0.17 33.57
CA ILE A 471 -26.72 -0.79 33.85
C ILE A 471 -26.47 -0.96 35.34
N LEU A 472 -26.61 0.10 36.15
CA LEU A 472 -26.22 0.03 37.57
C LEU A 472 -27.26 -0.72 38.42
N GLN A 473 -28.55 -0.41 38.28
CA GLN A 473 -29.63 -1.03 39.06
C GLN A 473 -29.71 -2.56 38.89
N PRO A 474 -29.62 -3.14 37.67
CA PRO A 474 -29.65 -4.59 37.48
C PRO A 474 -28.50 -5.34 38.15
N LEU A 475 -27.36 -4.66 38.37
CA LEU A 475 -26.20 -5.23 39.08
C LEU A 475 -26.29 -5.05 40.60
N GLY A 476 -27.40 -4.50 41.08
CA GLY A 476 -27.64 -4.27 42.50
C GLY A 476 -26.71 -3.21 43.09
N VAL A 477 -26.18 -2.28 42.31
CA VAL A 477 -25.24 -1.26 42.84
C VAL A 477 -25.90 -0.33 43.88
N GLU A 478 -27.23 -0.28 43.94
CA GLU A 478 -27.97 0.41 45.02
C GLU A 478 -28.14 -0.46 46.30
N ILE A 479 -27.85 -1.77 46.23
CA ILE A 479 -27.93 -2.73 47.34
C ILE A 479 -26.63 -2.71 48.14
N LYS A 480 -26.71 -2.42 49.44
CA LYS A 480 -25.55 -2.48 50.35
C LYS A 480 -24.98 -3.90 50.42
N ASN A 481 -23.65 -4.02 50.47
CA ASN A 481 -22.89 -5.26 50.68
C ASN A 481 -22.80 -6.21 49.48
N ASN A 482 -22.46 -5.70 48.29
CA ASN A 482 -22.03 -6.53 47.16
C ASN A 482 -20.65 -6.09 46.65
N VAL A 483 -20.07 -6.85 45.72
CA VAL A 483 -18.74 -6.56 45.15
C VAL A 483 -18.65 -5.20 44.47
N PHE A 484 -19.75 -4.71 43.87
CA PHE A 484 -19.75 -3.45 43.15
C PHE A 484 -19.65 -2.26 44.12
N THR A 485 -20.52 -2.24 45.12
CA THR A 485 -20.56 -1.21 46.17
C THR A 485 -19.39 -1.32 47.15
N GLY A 486 -19.09 -2.55 47.56
CA GLY A 486 -18.07 -2.88 48.54
C GLY A 486 -16.64 -2.85 47.99
N SER A 487 -16.45 -2.86 46.66
CA SER A 487 -15.13 -2.87 46.04
C SER A 487 -14.95 -1.90 44.88
N LEU A 488 -15.65 -2.11 43.76
CA LEU A 488 -15.40 -1.38 42.51
C LEU A 488 -15.61 0.13 42.69
N PHE A 489 -16.66 0.54 43.39
CA PHE A 489 -16.98 1.96 43.65
C PHE A 489 -16.56 2.47 45.03
N ARG A 490 -15.79 1.69 45.80
CA ARG A 490 -15.56 1.89 47.24
C ARG A 490 -14.86 3.21 47.63
N ARG A 491 -14.03 3.80 46.77
CA ARG A 491 -13.32 5.05 47.07
C ARG A 491 -14.20 6.27 46.77
N GLY A 492 -15.17 6.58 47.63
CA GLY A 492 -15.94 7.84 47.57
C GLY A 492 -16.79 8.06 46.29
N ILE A 493 -16.94 7.04 45.45
CA ILE A 493 -17.58 7.13 44.13
C ILE A 493 -19.05 6.67 44.17
N PHE A 494 -19.55 6.22 45.32
CA PHE A 494 -21.01 6.10 45.53
C PHE A 494 -21.56 7.20 46.43
N GLY A 495 -22.51 7.94 45.84
CA GLY A 495 -23.14 9.15 46.36
C GLY A 495 -23.26 10.18 45.26
N GLU A 496 -22.21 11.00 45.08
CA GLU A 496 -22.33 12.28 44.35
C GLU A 496 -21.40 12.42 43.13
N ASN A 497 -20.33 11.61 42.99
CA ASN A 497 -19.27 11.87 42.00
C ASN A 497 -19.29 10.99 40.73
N ILE A 498 -19.96 9.83 40.70
CA ILE A 498 -20.00 9.00 39.49
C ILE A 498 -20.81 9.64 38.35
N LYS A 499 -21.86 10.39 38.68
CA LYS A 499 -22.69 11.10 37.71
C LYS A 499 -21.90 12.19 36.98
N PRO A 500 -21.18 13.10 37.69
CA PRO A 500 -20.22 14.00 37.05
C PRO A 500 -19.23 13.28 36.13
N HIS A 501 -18.53 12.25 36.60
CA HIS A 501 -17.56 11.52 35.77
C HIS A 501 -18.17 10.83 34.54
N PHE A 502 -19.40 10.32 34.66
CA PHE A 502 -20.13 9.77 33.53
C PHE A 502 -20.48 10.86 32.51
N ASN A 503 -20.96 12.02 32.99
CA ASN A 503 -21.28 13.15 32.13
C ASN A 503 -20.02 13.69 31.43
N ASP A 504 -18.91 13.84 32.15
CA ASP A 504 -17.61 14.24 31.59
C ASP A 504 -17.13 13.23 30.55
N PHE A 505 -17.26 11.94 30.82
CA PHE A 505 -16.94 10.88 29.86
C PHE A 505 -17.79 10.99 28.59
N ILE A 506 -19.10 11.17 28.74
CA ILE A 506 -20.01 11.32 27.60
C ILE A 506 -19.69 12.57 26.80
N GLN A 507 -19.45 13.69 27.48
CA GLN A 507 -19.09 14.95 26.85
C GLN A 507 -17.78 14.81 26.07
N GLU A 508 -16.70 14.37 26.71
CA GLU A 508 -15.40 14.15 26.06
C GLU A 508 -15.48 13.13 24.93
N LEU A 509 -16.30 12.08 25.07
CA LEU A 509 -16.52 11.12 23.99
C LEU A 509 -17.12 11.81 22.76
N PHE A 510 -18.09 12.72 22.93
CA PHE A 510 -18.72 13.42 21.81
C PHE A 510 -17.93 14.63 21.30
N ASP A 511 -17.17 15.29 22.18
CA ASP A 511 -16.32 16.43 21.83
C ASP A 511 -15.08 15.95 21.05
N GLN A 512 -14.54 14.78 21.40
CA GLN A 512 -13.33 14.25 20.76
C GLN A 512 -13.59 13.19 19.68
N PHE A 513 -14.68 12.43 19.78
CA PHE A 513 -14.97 11.36 18.85
C PHE A 513 -16.31 11.54 18.19
N ASP A 514 -16.26 11.49 16.87
CA ASP A 514 -17.46 11.59 16.05
C ASP A 514 -18.36 10.36 16.23
N GLN A 515 -19.67 10.62 16.25
CA GLN A 515 -20.70 9.58 16.19
C GLN A 515 -20.58 8.77 14.90
N ASP A 516 -21.13 7.56 14.89
CA ASP A 516 -21.22 6.74 13.68
C ASP A 516 -21.70 7.58 12.47
N PHE A 517 -20.93 7.57 11.40
CA PHE A 517 -21.19 8.37 10.21
C PHE A 517 -20.84 7.62 8.93
N CYS A 518 -21.43 8.05 7.82
CA CYS A 518 -20.99 7.64 6.49
C CYS A 518 -20.07 8.72 5.92
N GLU A 519 -18.85 8.34 5.53
CA GLU A 519 -17.95 9.23 4.78
C GLU A 519 -18.08 8.93 3.29
N ILE A 520 -18.42 9.94 2.50
CA ILE A 520 -18.34 9.89 1.05
C ILE A 520 -17.00 10.50 0.65
N ILE A 521 -16.16 9.70 0.00
CA ILE A 521 -14.84 10.09 -0.48
C ILE A 521 -14.91 10.31 -1.99
N ASP A 522 -14.48 11.48 -2.43
CA ASP A 522 -14.37 11.85 -3.85
C ASP A 522 -12.92 12.29 -4.10
N ILE A 523 -12.16 11.44 -4.79
CA ILE A 523 -10.75 11.58 -5.10
C ILE A 523 -10.59 12.63 -6.19
N LYS A 524 -9.68 13.58 -5.98
CA LYS A 524 -9.45 14.69 -6.91
C LYS A 524 -7.98 14.77 -7.27
N TYR A 525 -7.70 14.68 -8.56
CA TYR A 525 -6.37 14.97 -9.09
C TYR A 525 -6.19 16.48 -9.32
N LEU A 526 -6.33 17.24 -8.24
CA LEU A 526 -6.24 18.70 -8.16
C LEU A 526 -5.56 19.04 -6.82
N ASP A 527 -4.65 20.01 -6.83
CA ASP A 527 -3.93 20.39 -5.61
C ASP A 527 -4.77 21.30 -4.70
N THR A 528 -4.30 21.52 -3.48
CA THR A 528 -4.95 22.45 -2.54
C THR A 528 -5.05 23.88 -3.08
N LYS A 529 -4.06 24.32 -3.88
CA LYS A 529 -4.07 25.68 -4.44
C LYS A 529 -5.28 25.92 -5.33
N TYR A 530 -5.65 24.92 -6.14
CA TYR A 530 -6.85 24.96 -6.98
C TYR A 530 -8.12 25.22 -6.16
N PHE A 531 -8.30 24.51 -5.03
CA PHE A 531 -9.49 24.68 -4.18
C PHE A 531 -9.52 25.99 -3.40
N ARG A 532 -8.36 26.66 -3.25
CA ARG A 532 -8.24 27.95 -2.57
C ARG A 532 -8.27 29.14 -3.53
N ASP A 533 -8.18 28.92 -4.84
CA ASP A 533 -8.24 30.01 -5.81
C ASP A 533 -9.67 30.58 -5.91
N SER A 534 -9.81 31.83 -5.48
CA SER A 534 -11.07 32.57 -5.54
C SER A 534 -11.67 32.66 -6.95
N ASN A 535 -10.84 32.62 -8.00
CA ASN A 535 -11.30 32.67 -9.38
C ASN A 535 -11.87 31.33 -9.85
N LYS A 536 -11.58 30.24 -9.15
CA LYS A 536 -12.04 28.88 -9.47
C LYS A 536 -13.30 28.46 -8.73
N ILE A 537 -13.81 29.28 -7.81
CA ILE A 537 -14.96 28.94 -6.95
C ILE A 537 -16.19 28.50 -7.76
N GLU A 538 -16.57 29.22 -8.81
CA GLU A 538 -17.75 28.86 -9.61
C GLU A 538 -17.53 27.57 -10.41
N GLU A 539 -16.31 27.32 -10.87
CA GLU A 539 -15.92 26.07 -11.51
C GLU A 539 -16.01 24.90 -10.52
N ILE A 540 -15.45 25.06 -9.32
CA ILE A 540 -15.46 24.06 -8.24
C ILE A 540 -16.90 23.74 -7.81
N LYS A 541 -17.74 24.77 -7.67
CA LYS A 541 -19.17 24.60 -7.37
C LYS A 541 -19.87 23.74 -8.41
N ARG A 542 -19.65 24.05 -9.68
CA ARG A 542 -20.28 23.37 -10.81
C ARG A 542 -19.80 21.93 -10.97
N ARG A 543 -18.48 21.68 -10.90
CA ARG A 543 -17.87 20.38 -11.20
C ARG A 543 -17.83 19.43 -10.01
N SER A 544 -17.47 19.92 -8.83
CA SER A 544 -17.17 19.06 -7.66
C SER A 544 -18.27 19.12 -6.60
N ILE A 545 -18.61 20.32 -6.13
CA ILE A 545 -19.53 20.46 -4.98
C ILE A 545 -20.93 19.98 -5.34
N ARG A 546 -21.45 20.34 -6.52
CA ARG A 546 -22.78 19.87 -6.97
C ARG A 546 -22.85 18.35 -7.04
N LYS A 547 -21.81 17.68 -7.56
CA LYS A 547 -21.71 16.21 -7.63
C LYS A 547 -21.80 15.64 -6.21
N GLN A 548 -21.04 16.19 -5.28
CA GLN A 548 -21.00 15.77 -3.87
C GLN A 548 -22.36 15.90 -3.18
N PHE A 549 -23.04 17.04 -3.32
CA PHE A 549 -24.38 17.25 -2.74
C PHE A 549 -25.41 16.23 -3.24
N VAL A 550 -25.33 15.83 -4.51
CA VAL A 550 -26.25 14.82 -5.04
C VAL A 550 -25.96 13.45 -4.41
N TYR A 551 -24.70 13.09 -4.19
CA TYR A 551 -24.34 11.85 -3.48
C TYR A 551 -24.87 11.83 -2.06
N GLU A 552 -24.65 12.91 -1.31
CA GLU A 552 -25.18 13.03 0.06
C GLU A 552 -26.70 12.91 0.08
N HIS A 553 -27.40 13.60 -0.83
CA HIS A 553 -28.86 13.57 -0.90
C HIS A 553 -29.41 12.18 -1.21
N LEU A 554 -28.80 11.46 -2.15
CA LEU A 554 -29.21 10.09 -2.48
C LEU A 554 -28.95 9.13 -1.32
N LEU A 555 -27.78 9.23 -0.69
CA LEU A 555 -27.43 8.43 0.48
C LEU A 555 -28.40 8.69 1.64
N GLN A 556 -28.68 9.97 1.95
CA GLN A 556 -29.61 10.38 3.00
C GLN A 556 -31.00 9.76 2.76
N LYS A 557 -31.53 9.86 1.54
CA LYS A 557 -32.82 9.25 1.17
C LYS A 557 -32.82 7.73 1.32
N THR A 558 -31.71 7.06 1.03
CA THR A 558 -31.61 5.62 1.24
C THR A 558 -31.61 5.29 2.73
N LEU A 559 -30.85 6.01 3.54
CA LEU A 559 -30.78 5.80 4.99
C LEU A 559 -32.14 6.01 5.65
N GLU A 560 -32.84 7.11 5.34
CA GLU A 560 -34.17 7.44 5.89
C GLU A 560 -35.22 6.35 5.63
N LYS A 561 -35.12 5.62 4.51
CA LYS A 561 -36.06 4.54 4.16
C LYS A 561 -35.89 3.29 5.02
N ARG A 562 -34.73 3.10 5.66
CA ARG A 562 -34.38 1.84 6.35
C ARG A 562 -35.19 1.60 7.61
N LYS A 563 -35.62 2.67 8.31
CA LYS A 563 -36.36 2.60 9.59
C LYS A 563 -35.66 1.72 10.65
N ASP A 564 -34.34 1.62 10.60
CA ASP A 564 -33.47 0.94 11.56
C ASP A 564 -32.54 1.93 12.28
N GLN A 565 -31.61 1.43 13.10
CA GLN A 565 -30.64 2.24 13.84
C GLN A 565 -29.72 3.11 12.96
N TYR A 566 -29.66 2.85 11.65
CA TYR A 566 -28.83 3.60 10.71
C TYR A 566 -29.59 4.70 9.97
N SER A 567 -30.90 4.87 10.23
CA SER A 567 -31.75 5.81 9.48
C SER A 567 -31.37 7.28 9.66
N ASN A 568 -30.70 7.61 10.77
CA ASN A 568 -30.30 8.97 11.14
C ASN A 568 -28.78 9.12 11.21
N LEU A 569 -28.02 8.29 10.49
CA LEU A 569 -26.56 8.45 10.43
C LEU A 569 -26.21 9.80 9.82
N SER A 570 -25.22 10.46 10.41
CA SER A 570 -24.65 11.65 9.79
C SER A 570 -23.86 11.27 8.53
N ILE A 571 -23.91 12.14 7.53
CA ILE A 571 -23.13 11.99 6.30
C ILE A 571 -22.07 13.08 6.29
N ARG A 572 -20.86 12.70 5.88
CA ARG A 572 -19.73 13.60 5.74
C ARG A 572 -19.07 13.37 4.40
N SER A 573 -18.39 14.41 3.94
CA SER A 573 -17.77 14.41 2.63
C SER A 573 -16.32 14.82 2.74
N SER A 574 -15.46 14.13 2.00
CA SER A 574 -14.06 14.52 1.88
C SER A 574 -13.57 14.45 0.44
N PHE A 575 -12.69 15.40 0.11
CA PHE A 575 -11.91 15.41 -1.12
C PHE A 575 -10.48 14.99 -0.82
N TRP A 576 -10.03 13.96 -1.51
CA TRP A 576 -8.67 13.45 -1.38
C TRP A 576 -7.79 14.05 -2.47
N LEU A 577 -6.82 14.86 -2.06
CA LEU A 577 -5.96 15.66 -2.93
C LEU A 577 -4.52 15.12 -2.90
N PRO A 578 -3.79 15.12 -4.02
CA PRO A 578 -2.40 14.71 -4.01
C PRO A 578 -1.50 15.71 -3.29
N SER A 579 -0.60 15.19 -2.45
CA SER A 579 0.49 15.94 -1.83
C SER A 579 1.78 15.13 -1.83
N TYR A 580 2.94 15.79 -1.80
CA TYR A 580 4.23 15.13 -1.64
C TYR A 580 4.96 15.68 -0.41
N LEU A 581 4.98 14.87 0.65
CA LEU A 581 5.58 15.21 1.94
C LEU A 581 6.51 14.05 2.37
N PRO A 582 7.76 14.00 1.86
CA PRO A 582 8.61 12.81 1.96
C PRO A 582 9.08 12.48 3.38
N ASP A 583 9.11 13.48 4.26
CA ASP A 583 9.53 13.38 5.66
C ASP A 583 8.37 13.07 6.62
N ASP A 584 7.14 13.04 6.10
CA ASP A 584 5.96 12.80 6.92
C ASP A 584 5.67 11.31 7.07
N SER A 585 5.23 10.91 8.27
CA SER A 585 4.79 9.55 8.56
C SER A 585 3.29 9.34 8.34
N GLU A 586 2.51 10.42 8.22
CA GLU A 586 1.08 10.35 8.02
C GLU A 586 0.71 10.34 6.53
N LEU A 587 -0.11 9.35 6.13
CA LEU A 587 -0.58 9.25 4.74
C LEU A 587 -1.71 10.24 4.45
N LEU A 588 -2.60 10.48 5.41
CA LEU A 588 -3.72 11.40 5.28
C LEU A 588 -3.57 12.53 6.28
N GLN A 589 -3.62 13.77 5.79
CA GLN A 589 -3.62 14.96 6.64
C GLN A 589 -4.83 15.82 6.32
N ASP A 590 -5.55 16.23 7.35
CA ASP A 590 -6.61 17.23 7.21
C ASP A 590 -5.95 18.58 6.85
N ASP A 591 -6.38 19.18 5.76
CA ASP A 591 -5.97 20.53 5.35
C ASP A 591 -6.80 21.59 6.11
N SER A 592 -6.48 22.88 5.92
CA SER A 592 -7.25 24.00 6.44
C SER A 592 -8.73 23.92 6.04
N THR A 593 -9.59 24.50 6.87
CA THR A 593 -11.04 24.55 6.66
C THR A 593 -11.42 25.04 5.26
N PHE A 594 -12.19 24.21 4.55
CA PHE A 594 -12.79 24.51 3.25
C PHE A 594 -14.32 24.52 3.41
N MET A 595 -14.98 25.55 2.86
CA MET A 595 -16.43 25.74 3.00
C MET A 595 -16.92 25.62 4.45
N ASP A 596 -16.28 26.34 5.37
CA ASP A 596 -16.58 26.30 6.81
C ASP A 596 -16.52 24.89 7.43
N GLY A 597 -15.76 23.98 6.82
CA GLY A 597 -15.60 22.60 7.25
C GLY A 597 -16.67 21.63 6.73
N TYR A 598 -17.55 22.07 5.81
CA TYR A 598 -18.60 21.23 5.23
C TYR A 598 -18.03 20.04 4.44
N ILE A 599 -17.01 20.28 3.62
CA ILE A 599 -16.24 19.23 2.93
C ILE A 599 -14.81 19.28 3.45
N LYS A 600 -14.31 18.15 3.96
CA LYS A 600 -12.92 18.04 4.41
C LYS A 600 -12.00 17.90 3.21
N LEU A 601 -10.95 18.70 3.14
CA LEU A 601 -9.86 18.47 2.21
C LEU A 601 -8.81 17.62 2.93
N LYS A 602 -8.47 16.47 2.35
CA LYS A 602 -7.46 15.55 2.86
C LYS A 602 -6.30 15.48 1.88
N ASN A 603 -5.13 15.90 2.33
CA ASN A 603 -3.89 15.74 1.59
C ASN A 603 -3.41 14.30 1.74
N VAL A 604 -3.21 13.63 0.60
CA VAL A 604 -2.78 12.24 0.52
C VAL A 604 -1.32 12.21 0.10
N ASN A 605 -0.45 11.74 1.00
CA ASN A 605 0.97 11.68 0.77
C ASN A 605 1.33 10.64 -0.30
N PHE A 606 1.76 11.11 -1.47
CA PHE A 606 2.06 10.30 -2.64
C PHE A 606 3.09 9.21 -2.36
N LYS A 607 4.14 9.50 -1.57
CA LYS A 607 5.22 8.54 -1.29
C LYS A 607 4.69 7.32 -0.53
N LEU A 608 4.01 7.56 0.59
CA LEU A 608 3.43 6.49 1.42
C LEU A 608 2.32 5.74 0.69
N LEU A 609 1.54 6.45 -0.14
CA LEU A 609 0.51 5.82 -0.97
C LEU A 609 1.14 4.90 -2.03
N ALA A 610 2.21 5.33 -2.68
CA ALA A 610 2.95 4.52 -3.65
C ALA A 610 3.56 3.27 -3.03
N GLU A 611 4.15 3.38 -1.84
CA GLU A 611 4.66 2.23 -1.09
C GLU A 611 3.55 1.21 -0.80
N THR A 612 2.35 1.69 -0.45
CA THR A 612 1.19 0.82 -0.18
C THR A 612 0.61 0.19 -1.45
N TYR A 613 0.64 0.91 -2.57
CA TYR A 613 0.13 0.42 -3.85
C TYR A 613 1.03 -0.65 -4.48
N LEU A 614 2.35 -0.56 -4.26
CA LEU A 614 3.36 -1.49 -4.78
C LEU A 614 3.64 -2.68 -3.85
N ALA A 615 3.07 -2.72 -2.65
CA ALA A 615 3.19 -3.81 -1.68
C ALA A 615 2.14 -4.91 -1.89
#